data_AF-A0A817MH69-F1
#
_entry.id   AF-A0A817MH69-F1
#
_cell.length_a   1.000
_cell.length_b   1.000
_cell.length_c   1.000
_cell.angle_alpha   90.00
_cell.angle_beta   90.00
_cell.angle_gamma   90.00
#
_symmetry.space_group_name_H-M   'P 1'
#
loop_
_entity.id
_entity.type
_entity.pdbx_description
1 polymer ?
#
loop_
_entity_poly.entity_id
_entity_poly.type
_entity_poly.pdbx_seq_one_letter_code
_entity_poly.pdbx_strand_id
1 'polypeptide(L)'
;GDFNLKRWDITYKALTGKDNCAINLPESNTYEISYRCNVKQILKTAYRQRNESEPAYTNFVDTDLSLRFCDTLDYIFFYGDPTVEDVLELPDKSSNESYPNQINPSYHLMIAATFRL
;
A
#
# COMPACT_ATOMS: atom_id res chain seq x y z
N GLY A 1 -0.12 0.74 7.90
CA GLY A 1 0.25 -0.63 8.31
C GLY A 1 0.86 -1.34 7.12
N ASP A 2 1.59 -2.43 7.37
CA ASP A 2 2.08 -3.33 6.32
C ASP A 2 0.95 -4.28 5.92
N PHE A 3 0.52 -4.22 4.66
CA PHE A 3 -0.51 -5.09 4.13
C PHE A 3 0.06 -6.20 3.23
N ASN A 4 1.35 -6.13 2.87
CA ASN A 4 1.96 -6.96 1.84
C ASN A 4 1.12 -6.99 0.54
N LEU A 5 0.48 -5.87 0.22
CA LEU A 5 -0.29 -5.66 -1.00
C LEU A 5 0.45 -4.67 -1.88
N LYS A 6 0.50 -4.93 -3.18
CA LYS A 6 0.99 -3.99 -4.18
C LYS A 6 -0.19 -3.19 -4.72
N ARG A 7 0.07 -1.97 -5.20
CA ARG A 7 -0.97 -1.07 -5.73
C ARG A 7 -1.74 -1.65 -6.95
N TRP A 8 -1.19 -2.65 -7.63
CA TRP A 8 -1.85 -3.32 -8.75
C TRP A 8 -2.61 -4.59 -8.36
N ASP A 9 -2.48 -5.05 -7.11
CA ASP A 9 -3.16 -6.24 -6.63
C ASP A 9 -4.67 -6.05 -6.62
N ILE A 10 -5.39 -7.14 -6.87
CA ILE A 10 -6.86 -7.15 -6.89
C ILE A 10 -7.41 -6.69 -5.52
N THR A 11 -6.77 -7.10 -4.43
CA THR A 11 -7.16 -6.71 -3.07
C THR A 11 -7.03 -5.20 -2.84
N TYR A 12 -5.91 -4.58 -3.23
CA TYR A 12 -5.74 -3.12 -3.14
C TYR A 12 -6.82 -2.41 -3.96
N LYS A 13 -7.07 -2.87 -5.19
CA LYS A 13 -8.13 -2.32 -6.04
C LYS A 13 -9.52 -2.53 -5.46
N ALA A 14 -9.77 -3.64 -4.75
CA ALA A 14 -11.05 -3.93 -4.12
C ALA A 14 -11.31 -3.02 -2.91
N LEU A 15 -10.26 -2.62 -2.19
CA LEU A 15 -10.34 -1.68 -1.07
C LEU A 15 -10.52 -0.24 -1.53
N THR A 16 -9.85 0.15 -2.63
CA THR A 16 -9.77 1.56 -3.07
C THR A 16 -10.68 1.91 -4.25
N GLY A 17 -11.14 0.91 -5.00
CA GLY A 17 -11.95 1.08 -6.20
C GLY A 17 -13.44 0.97 -5.92
N LYS A 18 -14.23 1.87 -6.50
CA LYS A 18 -15.69 1.74 -6.54
C LYS A 18 -16.06 0.62 -7.53
N ASP A 19 -17.03 -0.21 -7.15
CA ASP A 19 -17.58 -1.28 -8.00
C ASP A 19 -16.55 -2.32 -8.49
N ASN A 20 -15.38 -2.42 -7.82
CA ASN A 20 -14.39 -3.44 -8.18
C ASN A 20 -14.85 -4.82 -7.69
N CYS A 21 -15.54 -5.53 -8.55
CA CYS A 21 -15.85 -6.95 -8.40
C CYS A 21 -14.69 -7.75 -8.97
N ALA A 22 -13.92 -8.41 -8.11
CA ALA A 22 -12.98 -9.43 -8.54
C ALA A 22 -13.80 -10.58 -9.17
N ILE A 23 -13.76 -10.69 -10.50
CA ILE A 23 -14.44 -11.78 -11.23
C ILE A 23 -13.68 -13.10 -11.17
N ASN A 24 -12.38 -13.04 -10.86
CA ASN A 24 -11.50 -14.20 -10.73
C ASN A 24 -11.08 -14.34 -9.27
N LEU A 25 -12.03 -14.75 -8.42
CA LEU A 25 -11.71 -15.15 -7.05
C LEU A 25 -11.01 -16.52 -7.09
N PRO A 26 -10.02 -16.77 -6.23
CA PRO A 26 -9.41 -18.09 -6.14
C PRO A 26 -10.48 -19.13 -5.79
N GLU A 27 -10.41 -20.28 -6.44
CA GLU A 27 -11.29 -21.41 -6.13
C GLU A 27 -10.86 -22.06 -4.80
N SER A 28 -11.83 -22.47 -3.99
CA SER A 28 -11.57 -23.27 -2.79
C SER A 28 -12.37 -24.56 -2.86
N ASN A 29 -11.69 -25.68 -2.63
CA ASN A 29 -12.34 -26.99 -2.53
C ASN A 29 -13.13 -27.15 -1.22
N THR A 30 -13.03 -26.19 -0.30
CA THR A 30 -13.61 -26.25 1.05
C THR A 30 -14.69 -25.22 1.28
N TYR A 31 -14.61 -24.06 0.63
CA TYR A 31 -15.51 -22.93 0.88
C TYR A 31 -16.04 -22.34 -0.42
N GLU A 32 -17.32 -22.00 -0.45
CA GLU A 32 -17.87 -21.12 -1.48
C GLU A 32 -17.37 -19.70 -1.21
N ILE A 33 -16.55 -19.18 -2.12
CA ILE A 33 -16.00 -17.83 -2.02
C ILE A 33 -16.89 -16.90 -2.84
N SER A 34 -17.76 -16.15 -2.16
CA SER A 34 -18.48 -15.03 -2.75
C SER A 34 -18.06 -13.72 -2.07
N TYR A 35 -17.44 -12.82 -2.83
CA TYR A 35 -17.11 -11.48 -2.36
C TYR A 35 -17.82 -10.45 -3.22
N ARG A 36 -18.56 -9.53 -2.57
CA ARG A 36 -19.10 -8.34 -3.20
C ARG A 36 -18.58 -7.13 -2.44
N CYS A 37 -17.84 -6.27 -3.13
CA CYS A 37 -17.35 -5.04 -2.52
C CYS A 37 -18.53 -4.20 -2.01
N ASN A 38 -18.45 -3.69 -0.78
CA ASN A 38 -19.40 -2.71 -0.29
C ASN A 38 -19.05 -1.33 -0.87
N VAL A 39 -19.64 -1.01 -2.01
CA VAL A 39 -19.35 0.17 -2.83
C VAL A 39 -19.70 1.51 -2.16
N LYS A 40 -20.38 1.48 -1.00
CA LYS A 40 -20.70 2.69 -0.23
C LYS A 40 -19.50 3.20 0.58
N GLN A 41 -18.50 2.37 0.83
CA GLN A 41 -17.35 2.71 1.68
C GLN A 41 -16.05 2.24 1.04
N ILE A 42 -15.52 3.03 0.11
CA ILE A 42 -14.17 2.83 -0.43
C ILE A 42 -13.14 3.46 0.50
N LEU A 43 -12.01 2.78 0.69
CA LEU A 43 -10.88 3.33 1.42
C LEU A 43 -10.07 4.24 0.50
N LYS A 44 -9.59 5.35 1.05
CA LYS A 44 -8.61 6.24 0.43
C LYS A 44 -7.24 5.96 1.06
N THR A 45 -6.16 6.23 0.33
CA THR A 45 -4.80 6.17 0.86
C THR A 45 -4.23 7.58 1.03
N ALA A 46 -3.55 7.83 2.14
CA ALA A 46 -3.09 9.18 2.48
C ALA A 46 -2.14 9.77 1.44
N TYR A 47 -1.13 8.99 1.03
CA TYR A 47 -0.15 9.41 0.03
C TYR A 47 -0.78 9.69 -1.33
N ARG A 48 -1.64 8.79 -1.84
CA ARG A 48 -2.33 9.04 -3.11
C ARG A 48 -3.27 10.23 -3.05
N GLN A 49 -3.95 10.48 -1.94
CA GLN A 49 -4.78 11.68 -1.82
C GLN A 49 -3.94 12.96 -1.83
N ARG A 50 -2.76 12.95 -1.19
CA ARG A 50 -1.91 14.14 -1.05
C ARG A 50 -1.01 14.42 -2.26
N ASN A 51 -0.50 13.37 -2.90
CA ASN A 51 0.53 13.41 -3.93
C ASN A 51 0.04 12.87 -5.29
N GLU A 52 -1.26 12.56 -5.41
CA GLU A 52 -1.90 11.96 -6.59
C GLU A 52 -1.36 10.56 -6.97
N SER A 53 -0.42 10.02 -6.20
CA SER A 53 0.26 8.75 -6.43
C SER A 53 0.69 8.09 -5.12
N GLU A 54 0.81 6.76 -5.16
CA GLU A 54 1.48 6.04 -4.07
C GLU A 54 3.00 6.26 -4.16
N PRO A 55 3.73 6.15 -3.03
CA PRO A 55 5.19 6.19 -3.01
C PRO A 55 5.81 5.21 -4.02
N ALA A 56 7.04 5.50 -4.43
CA ALA A 56 7.82 4.59 -5.26
C ALA A 56 8.04 3.24 -4.55
N TYR A 57 8.28 3.29 -3.24
CA TYR A 57 8.40 2.12 -2.38
C TYR A 57 8.22 2.50 -0.91
N THR A 58 7.78 1.53 -0.12
CA THR A 58 7.82 1.57 1.35
C THR A 58 8.62 0.41 1.91
N ASN A 59 8.94 -0.58 1.09
CA ASN A 59 9.81 -1.71 1.41
C ASN A 59 10.93 -1.78 0.37
N PHE A 60 12.18 -1.92 0.84
CA PHE A 60 13.32 -2.19 -0.04
C PHE A 60 14.30 -3.16 0.61
N VAL A 61 14.52 -4.30 -0.04
CA VAL A 61 15.47 -5.33 0.37
C VAL A 61 16.27 -5.76 -0.84
N ASP A 62 17.59 -5.71 -0.70
CA ASP A 62 18.56 -6.26 -1.66
C ASP A 62 19.60 -7.07 -0.87
N THR A 63 19.56 -8.40 -1.01
CA THR A 63 20.51 -9.28 -0.30
C THR A 63 21.11 -10.27 -1.29
N ASP A 64 22.33 -10.71 -1.03
CA ASP A 64 23.02 -11.70 -1.87
C ASP A 64 22.24 -13.03 -2.01
N LEU A 65 21.28 -13.29 -1.11
CA LEU A 65 20.51 -14.52 -1.03
C LEU A 65 19.12 -14.42 -1.69
N SER A 66 18.63 -13.22 -2.02
CA SER A 66 17.29 -12.99 -2.54
C SER A 66 17.29 -12.04 -3.72
N LEU A 67 16.36 -12.21 -4.65
CA LEU A 67 16.13 -11.18 -5.66
C LEU A 67 15.81 -9.84 -4.99
N ARG A 68 16.40 -8.77 -5.52
CA ARG A 68 16.07 -7.39 -5.14
C ARG A 68 14.55 -7.20 -5.15
N PHE A 69 14.00 -6.80 -4.01
CA PHE A 69 12.58 -6.54 -3.85
C PHE A 69 12.38 -5.09 -3.38
N CYS A 70 11.62 -4.33 -4.17
CA CYS A 70 11.38 -2.91 -3.92
C CYS A 70 9.95 -2.59 -4.33
N ASP A 71 9.08 -2.27 -3.38
CA ASP A 71 7.68 -1.97 -3.67
C ASP A 71 7.00 -1.19 -2.54
N THR A 72 5.81 -0.67 -2.82
CA THR A 72 4.93 -0.04 -1.82
C THR A 72 3.97 -1.09 -1.28
N LEU A 73 4.17 -1.46 -0.01
CA LEU A 73 3.42 -2.47 0.72
C LEU A 73 2.67 -1.91 1.93
N ASP A 74 3.07 -0.72 2.37
CA ASP A 74 2.56 -0.07 3.56
C ASP A 74 1.62 1.06 3.19
N TYR A 75 0.45 1.10 3.82
CA TYR A 75 -0.59 2.08 3.53
C TYR A 75 -1.16 2.71 4.80
N ILE A 76 -1.51 3.99 4.70
CA ILE A 76 -2.40 4.68 5.64
C ILE A 76 -3.77 4.77 4.96
N PHE A 77 -4.62 3.78 5.19
CA PHE A 77 -6.00 3.79 4.70
C PHE A 77 -6.90 4.61 5.63
N PHE A 78 -7.88 5.28 5.04
CA PHE A 78 -8.94 5.99 5.77
C PHE A 78 -10.23 6.04 4.95
N TYR A 79 -11.33 6.39 5.61
CA TYR A 79 -12.66 6.52 5.01
C TYR A 79 -13.33 7.82 5.50
N GLY A 80 -14.33 8.28 4.75
CA GLY A 80 -15.12 9.46 5.08
C GLY A 80 -14.45 10.76 4.62
N ASP A 81 -14.67 11.79 5.43
CA ASP A 81 -14.33 13.18 5.12
C ASP A 81 -13.04 13.76 5.74
N PRO A 82 -12.14 13.00 6.43
CA PRO A 82 -10.84 13.53 6.79
C PRO A 82 -10.07 14.07 5.58
N THR A 83 -9.48 15.25 5.73
CA THR A 83 -8.59 15.83 4.73
C THR A 83 -7.14 15.52 5.10
N VAL A 84 -6.38 14.96 4.17
CA VAL A 84 -4.93 14.79 4.31
C VAL A 84 -4.26 16.14 4.04
N GLU A 85 -3.66 16.75 5.06
CA GLU A 85 -2.95 18.02 4.92
C GLU A 85 -1.52 17.81 4.44
N ASP A 86 -0.86 16.79 4.98
CA ASP A 86 0.53 16.50 4.68
C ASP A 86 0.86 15.02 4.87
N VAL A 87 1.97 14.59 4.27
CA VAL A 87 2.55 13.25 4.43
C VAL A 87 4.05 13.35 4.61
N LEU A 88 4.64 12.41 5.35
CA LEU A 88 6.10 12.32 5.43
C LEU A 88 6.68 12.03 4.05
N GLU A 89 7.57 12.90 3.56
CA GLU A 89 8.23 12.74 2.27
C GLU A 89 9.07 11.46 2.26
N LEU A 90 8.89 10.66 1.21
CA LEU A 90 9.63 9.42 0.98
C LEU A 90 10.47 9.53 -0.29
N PRO A 91 11.54 8.74 -0.42
CA PRO A 91 12.38 8.79 -1.61
C PRO A 91 11.59 8.43 -2.89
N ASP A 92 11.69 9.28 -3.91
CA ASP A 92 11.03 9.05 -5.21
C ASP A 92 11.68 7.93 -6.04
N LYS A 93 12.89 7.51 -5.66
CA LYS A 93 13.65 6.47 -6.34
C LYS A 93 14.30 5.55 -5.33
N SER A 94 14.37 4.27 -5.67
CA SER A 94 15.12 3.31 -4.85
C SER A 94 16.59 3.69 -4.84
N SER A 95 17.19 3.59 -3.66
CA SER A 95 18.61 3.80 -3.50
C SER A 95 19.40 2.62 -4.10
N ASN A 96 20.71 2.80 -4.30
CA ASN A 96 21.60 1.67 -4.65
C ASN A 96 22.02 0.86 -3.42
N GLU A 97 21.72 1.35 -2.22
CA GLU A 97 22.02 0.71 -0.95
C GLU A 97 20.79 -0.01 -0.40
N SER A 98 20.96 -1.29 -0.07
CA SER A 98 19.94 -2.11 0.58
C SER A 98 19.57 -1.58 1.97
N TYR A 99 18.35 -1.91 2.42
CA TYR A 99 17.95 -1.77 3.81
C TYR A 99 17.81 -3.15 4.50
N PRO A 100 17.98 -3.22 5.83
CA PRO A 100 18.39 -2.13 6.73
C PRO A 100 19.85 -1.71 6.51
N ASN A 101 20.17 -0.46 6.87
CA ASN A 101 21.53 0.09 6.84
C ASN A 101 21.83 0.89 8.13
N GLN A 102 22.99 1.55 8.19
CA GLN A 102 23.41 2.30 9.39
C GLN A 102 22.46 3.45 9.77
N ILE A 103 21.70 3.98 8.80
CA ILE A 103 20.77 5.10 8.98
C ILE A 103 19.33 4.59 9.16
N ASN A 104 18.93 3.58 8.36
CA ASN A 104 17.60 3.00 8.33
C ASN A 104 17.62 1.59 8.96
N PRO A 105 17.15 1.41 10.19
CA PRO A 105 17.23 0.13 10.90
C PRO A 105 16.21 -0.92 10.42
N SER A 106 15.32 -0.55 9.50
CA SER A 106 14.26 -1.40 8.97
C SER A 106 14.35 -1.45 7.45
N TYR A 107 13.93 -2.57 6.88
CA TYR A 107 13.71 -2.70 5.44
C TYR A 107 12.41 -2.05 4.95
N HIS A 108 11.55 -1.64 5.89
CA HIS A 108 10.43 -0.73 5.61
C HIS A 108 10.77 0.71 6.00
N LEU A 109 10.33 1.65 5.19
CA LEU A 109 10.34 3.07 5.47
C LEU A 109 9.18 3.46 6.39
N MET A 110 9.43 4.42 7.29
CA MET A 110 8.37 5.02 8.09
C MET A 110 7.41 5.77 7.19
N ILE A 111 6.10 5.55 7.37
CA ILE A 111 5.05 6.33 6.69
C ILE A 111 4.28 7.14 7.72
N ALA A 112 3.90 8.38 7.39
CA ALA A 112 3.11 9.23 8.27
C ALA A 112 2.23 10.19 7.47
N ALA A 113 1.11 10.61 8.08
CA ALA A 113 0.18 11.57 7.50
C ALA A 113 -0.45 12.44 8.58
N THR A 114 -0.68 13.71 8.24
CA THR A 114 -1.41 14.68 9.07
C THR A 114 -2.83 14.79 8.53
N PHE A 115 -3.81 14.58 9.41
CA PHE A 115 -5.23 14.67 9.07
C PHE A 115 -5.87 15.88 9.76
N ARG A 116 -6.72 16.58 9.01
CA ARG A 116 -7.73 17.49 9.53
C ARG A 116 -9.07 16.78 9.56
N LEU A 117 -9.70 16.77 10.74
CA LEU A 117 -10.99 16.12 11.02
C LEU A 117 -12.17 17.08 10.87
#